data_AF-A0A1I6ILR2-F1
#
_entry.id   AF-A0A1I6ILR2-F1
#
_cell.length_a   1.000
_cell.length_b   1.000
_cell.length_c   1.000
_cell.angle_alpha   90.00
_cell.angle_beta   90.00
_cell.angle_gamma   90.00
#
_symmetry.space_group_name_H-M   'P 1'
#
loop_
_entity.id
_entity.type
_entity.pdbx_description
1 polymer ?
#
loop_
_entity_poly.entity_id
_entity_poly.type
_entity_poly.pdbx_seq_one_letter_code
_entity_poly.pdbx_strand_id
1 'polypeptide(L)'
;MQLTKGHMMSLNEAEMRRTSTELVGNFELTGLSLDQVAADLGFTPTRVHHAMHLDGPTDPVDTWLLRDYLVQAVRDAGRDPIPFTILTERSKLKARMWFRLRKAPRHDFAAA
;
A
#
# COMPACT_ATOMS: atom_id res chain seq x y z
N MET A 1 23.58 -21.86 4.99
CA MET A 1 22.14 -21.63 5.19
C MET A 1 21.84 -20.26 4.60
N GLN A 2 21.00 -20.18 3.58
CA GLN A 2 20.90 -19.02 2.66
C GLN A 2 20.36 -17.76 3.35
N LEU A 3 21.14 -16.69 3.26
CA LEU A 3 20.70 -15.30 3.44
C LEU A 3 20.21 -14.78 2.08
N THR A 4 18.93 -14.94 1.74
CA THR A 4 18.37 -14.39 0.48
C THR A 4 16.90 -14.05 0.60
N LYS A 5 16.59 -12.80 0.95
CA LYS A 5 15.49 -11.97 0.43
C LYS A 5 15.52 -10.68 1.23
N GLY A 6 15.62 -9.53 0.57
CA GLY A 6 15.39 -8.24 1.21
C GLY A 6 13.94 -8.20 1.69
N HIS A 7 13.70 -8.61 2.94
CA HIS A 7 12.36 -8.61 3.51
C HIS A 7 12.00 -7.18 3.88
N MET A 8 11.04 -6.64 3.12
CA MET A 8 10.18 -5.52 3.46
C MET A 8 10.12 -5.22 4.97
N MET A 9 10.74 -4.11 5.39
CA MET A 9 10.69 -3.57 6.75
C MET A 9 10.70 -4.58 7.91
N SER A 10 11.45 -5.68 7.87
CA SER A 10 11.56 -6.65 8.98
C SER A 10 10.22 -7.01 9.69
N LEU A 11 9.11 -7.10 8.94
CA LEU A 11 7.82 -7.45 9.53
C LEU A 11 7.80 -8.94 9.88
N ASN A 12 7.28 -9.28 11.06
CA ASN A 12 6.96 -10.66 11.37
C ASN A 12 5.61 -11.08 10.75
N GLU A 13 5.30 -12.38 10.75
CA GLU A 13 4.09 -12.92 10.12
C GLU A 13 2.78 -12.32 10.65
N ALA A 14 2.71 -11.99 11.95
CA ALA A 14 1.53 -11.35 12.53
C ALA A 14 1.41 -9.89 12.06
N GLU A 15 2.52 -9.16 11.96
CA GLU A 15 2.57 -7.80 11.42
C GLU A 15 2.24 -7.77 9.93
N MET A 16 2.71 -8.75 9.15
CA MET A 16 2.37 -8.90 7.74
C MET A 16 0.88 -9.12 7.55
N ARG A 17 0.29 -10.10 8.26
CA ARG A 17 -1.16 -10.36 8.18
C ARG A 17 -1.98 -9.14 8.54
N ARG A 18 -1.63 -8.46 9.63
CA ARG A 18 -2.34 -7.25 10.06
C ARG A 18 -2.24 -6.13 9.04
N THR A 19 -1.03 -5.87 8.53
CA THR A 19 -0.81 -4.82 7.53
C THR A 19 -1.58 -5.12 6.23
N SER A 20 -1.62 -6.39 5.81
CA SER A 20 -2.41 -6.85 4.68
C SER A 20 -3.91 -6.60 4.90
N THR A 21 -4.46 -6.98 6.07
CA THR A 21 -5.85 -6.68 6.44
C THR A 21 -6.16 -5.17 6.40
N GLU A 22 -5.24 -4.34 6.90
CA GLU A 22 -5.40 -2.87 6.87
C GLU A 22 -5.37 -2.31 5.43
N LEU A 23 -4.50 -2.85 4.57
CA LEU A 23 -4.43 -2.46 3.15
C LEU A 23 -5.71 -2.87 2.39
N VAL A 24 -6.15 -4.13 2.54
CA VAL A 24 -7.37 -4.65 1.91
C VAL A 24 -8.59 -3.87 2.36
N GLY A 25 -8.75 -3.63 3.67
CA GLY A 25 -9.89 -2.87 4.18
C GLY A 25 -9.91 -1.42 3.68
N ASN A 26 -8.75 -0.76 3.58
CA ASN A 26 -8.69 0.57 2.96
C ASN A 26 -9.01 0.52 1.45
N PHE A 27 -8.57 -0.51 0.73
CA PHE A 27 -8.92 -0.72 -0.68
C PHE A 27 -10.43 -0.85 -0.86
N GLU A 28 -11.11 -1.69 -0.07
CA GLU A 28 -12.57 -1.86 -0.11
C GLU A 28 -13.31 -0.53 0.15
N LEU A 29 -12.79 0.29 1.06
CA LEU A 29 -13.37 1.60 1.36
C LEU A 29 -13.26 2.59 0.18
N THR A 30 -12.30 2.43 -0.74
CA THR A 30 -12.21 3.32 -1.91
C THR A 30 -13.38 3.13 -2.89
N GLY A 31 -13.97 1.93 -2.94
CA GLY A 31 -14.93 1.55 -3.97
C GLY A 31 -14.34 1.38 -5.38
N LEU A 32 -13.01 1.43 -5.53
CA LEU A 32 -12.31 1.29 -6.80
C LEU A 32 -12.05 -0.18 -7.15
N SER A 33 -11.91 -0.46 -8.44
CA SER A 33 -11.42 -1.77 -8.92
C SER A 33 -9.90 -1.85 -8.84
N LEU A 34 -9.36 -3.08 -8.84
CA LEU A 34 -7.91 -3.30 -8.94
C LEU A 34 -7.32 -2.67 -10.21
N ASP A 35 -8.06 -2.67 -11.31
CA ASP A 35 -7.61 -2.08 -12.58
C ASP A 35 -7.50 -0.55 -12.50
N GLN A 36 -8.43 0.13 -11.83
CA GLN A 36 -8.36 1.57 -11.62
C GLN A 36 -7.16 1.94 -10.75
N VAL A 37 -6.97 1.24 -9.63
CA VAL A 37 -5.80 1.45 -8.75
C VAL A 37 -4.49 1.17 -9.50
N ALA A 38 -4.45 0.10 -10.30
CA ALA A 38 -3.29 -0.25 -11.09
C ALA A 38 -2.98 0.83 -12.14
N ALA A 39 -3.99 1.31 -12.86
CA ALA A 39 -3.85 2.38 -13.84
C ALA A 39 -3.28 3.66 -13.22
N ASP A 40 -3.86 4.10 -12.09
CA ASP A 40 -3.40 5.31 -11.39
C ASP A 40 -1.95 5.18 -10.92
N LEU A 41 -1.59 4.03 -10.34
CA LEU A 41 -0.24 3.78 -9.81
C LEU A 41 0.81 3.46 -10.88
N GLY A 42 0.39 3.24 -12.14
CA GLY A 42 1.26 2.71 -13.20
C GLY A 42 1.73 1.29 -12.91
N PHE A 43 0.89 0.48 -12.25
CA PHE A 43 1.14 -0.91 -11.88
C PHE A 43 0.34 -1.86 -12.79
N THR A 44 0.60 -3.16 -12.64
CA THR A 44 -0.34 -4.19 -13.08
C THR A 44 -1.28 -4.56 -11.93
N PRO A 45 -2.49 -5.07 -12.19
CA PRO A 45 -3.38 -5.55 -11.14
C PRO A 45 -2.73 -6.59 -10.21
N THR A 46 -1.92 -7.49 -10.78
CA THR A 46 -1.14 -8.48 -10.01
C THR A 46 -0.12 -7.82 -9.08
N ARG A 47 0.55 -6.74 -9.52
CA ARG A 47 1.50 -6.00 -8.67
C ARG A 47 0.77 -5.28 -7.53
N VAL A 48 -0.41 -4.72 -7.78
CA VAL A 48 -1.26 -4.16 -6.71
C VAL A 48 -1.67 -5.25 -5.73
N HIS A 49 -2.11 -6.41 -6.23
CA HIS A 49 -2.46 -7.56 -5.38
C HIS A 49 -1.31 -7.98 -4.47
N HIS A 50 -0.09 -8.14 -4.99
CA HIS A 50 1.08 -8.50 -4.19
C HIS A 50 1.43 -7.43 -3.14
N ALA A 51 1.43 -6.16 -3.54
CA ALA A 51 1.69 -5.05 -2.63
C ALA A 51 0.61 -4.93 -1.52
N MET A 52 -0.63 -5.30 -1.83
CA MET A 52 -1.77 -5.29 -0.90
C MET A 52 -1.72 -6.46 0.07
N HIS A 53 -1.44 -7.67 -0.41
CA HIS A 53 -1.43 -8.88 0.41
C HIS A 53 -0.09 -9.16 1.10
N LEU A 54 0.95 -8.39 0.74
CA LEU A 54 2.33 -8.58 1.20
C LEU A 54 2.85 -9.98 0.89
N ASP A 55 2.37 -10.56 -0.20
CA ASP A 55 2.78 -11.87 -0.68
C ASP A 55 3.66 -11.74 -1.95
N GLY A 56 4.44 -12.79 -2.22
CA GLY A 56 5.35 -12.79 -3.37
C GLY A 56 6.49 -11.76 -3.29
N PRO A 57 7.15 -11.47 -4.42
CA PRO A 57 8.19 -10.44 -4.50
C PRO A 57 7.56 -9.05 -4.51
N THR A 58 7.49 -8.41 -3.34
CA THR A 58 6.95 -7.05 -3.17
C THR A 58 8.08 -6.05 -2.92
N ASP A 59 8.14 -4.97 -3.70
CA ASP A 59 9.01 -3.83 -3.43
C ASP A 59 8.41 -2.98 -2.29
N PRO A 60 9.14 -2.71 -1.19
CA PRO A 60 8.65 -1.87 -0.10
C PRO A 60 8.18 -0.48 -0.56
N VAL A 61 8.77 0.06 -1.64
CA VAL A 61 8.34 1.34 -2.23
C VAL A 61 6.91 1.25 -2.75
N ASP A 62 6.52 0.10 -3.34
CA ASP A 62 5.18 -0.10 -3.87
C ASP A 62 4.13 -0.19 -2.76
N THR A 63 4.44 -0.89 -1.66
CA THR A 63 3.56 -0.98 -0.50
C THR A 63 3.32 0.41 0.11
N TRP A 64 4.38 1.22 0.26
CA TRP A 64 4.24 2.60 0.75
C TRP A 64 3.45 3.49 -0.21
N LEU A 65 3.65 3.32 -1.51
CA LEU A 65 2.92 4.08 -2.53
C LEU A 65 1.43 3.71 -2.53
N LEU A 66 1.11 2.41 -2.50
CA LEU A 66 -0.25 1.89 -2.40
C LEU A 66 -0.93 2.39 -1.13
N ARG A 67 -0.26 2.29 0.03
CA ARG A 67 -0.78 2.79 1.30
C ARG A 67 -1.18 4.26 1.25
N ASP A 68 -0.31 5.11 0.70
CA ASP A 68 -0.60 6.54 0.58
C ASP A 68 -1.74 6.84 -0.38
N TYR A 69 -1.78 6.15 -1.51
CA TYR A 69 -2.85 6.24 -2.49
C TYR A 69 -4.18 5.86 -1.86
N LEU A 70 -4.26 4.71 -1.17
CA LEU A 70 -5.49 4.23 -0.55
C LEU A 70 -6.00 5.18 0.53
N VAL A 71 -5.13 5.66 1.42
CA VAL A 71 -5.51 6.64 2.45
C VAL A 71 -6.10 7.90 1.82
N GLN A 72 -5.53 8.36 0.71
CA GLN A 72 -6.01 9.55 0.04
C GLN A 72 -7.32 9.29 -0.72
N ALA A 73 -7.42 8.18 -1.44
CA ALA A 73 -8.61 7.78 -2.19
C ALA A 73 -9.82 7.55 -1.28
N VAL A 74 -9.64 6.93 -0.10
CA VAL A 74 -10.73 6.76 0.89
C VAL A 74 -11.27 8.11 1.35
N ARG A 75 -10.38 9.08 1.63
CA ARG A 75 -10.78 10.44 2.01
C ARG A 75 -11.49 11.17 0.89
N ASP A 76 -10.96 11.06 -0.33
CA ASP A 76 -11.53 11.70 -1.51
C ASP A 76 -12.91 11.10 -1.86
N ALA A 77 -13.15 9.83 -1.51
CA ALA A 77 -14.46 9.18 -1.55
C ALA A 77 -15.40 9.55 -0.37
N GLY A 78 -15.01 10.49 0.50
CA GLY A 78 -15.82 10.97 1.62
C GLY A 78 -15.90 10.02 2.82
N ARG A 79 -14.93 9.10 2.96
CA ARG A 79 -14.87 8.09 4.02
C ARG A 79 -13.64 8.27 4.89
N ASP A 80 -13.62 7.62 6.05
CA ASP A 80 -12.48 7.61 6.96
C ASP A 80 -11.57 6.40 6.73
N PRO A 81 -10.25 6.60 6.50
CA PRO A 81 -9.30 5.50 6.34
C PRO A 81 -9.16 4.65 7.60
N ILE A 82 -9.00 3.33 7.42
CA ILE A 82 -8.61 2.44 8.52
C ILE A 82 -7.17 2.79 8.91
N PRO A 83 -6.90 3.07 10.20
CA PRO A 83 -5.57 3.44 10.64
C PRO A 83 -4.60 2.26 10.54
N PHE A 84 -3.39 2.54 10.06
CA PHE A 84 -2.33 1.54 10.03
C PHE A 84 -1.64 1.43 11.39
N THR A 85 -1.43 0.20 11.85
CA THR A 85 -0.67 -0.06 13.08
C THR A 85 0.83 -0.11 12.84
N ILE A 86 1.24 -0.60 11.67
CA ILE A 86 2.65 -0.78 11.29
C ILE A 86 3.11 0.28 10.29
N LEU A 87 2.34 0.48 9.21
CA LEU A 87 2.61 1.51 8.17
C LEU A 87 2.15 2.91 8.62
N THR A 88 2.54 3.29 9.84
CA THR A 88 2.27 4.60 10.44
C THR A 88 3.09 5.71 9.76
N GLU A 89 2.71 6.98 9.94
CA GLU A 89 3.54 8.11 9.51
C GLU A 89 4.94 8.10 10.13
N ARG A 90 5.06 7.66 11.40
CA ARG A 90 6.36 7.50 12.06
C ARG A 90 7.22 6.45 11.38
N SER A 91 6.64 5.30 11.00
CA SER A 91 7.34 4.26 10.23
C SER A 91 7.74 4.78 8.85
N LYS A 92 6.89 5.58 8.21
CA LYS A 92 7.16 6.20 6.91
C LYS A 92 8.33 7.17 6.95
N LEU A 93 8.46 7.97 8.01
CA LEU A 93 9.61 8.85 8.22
C LEU A 93 10.92 8.05 8.26
N LYS A 94 10.92 6.90 8.94
CA LYS A 94 12.08 6.00 8.96
C LYS A 94 12.33 5.37 7.59
N ALA A 95 11.27 4.92 6.91
CA ALA A 95 11.36 4.31 5.59
C ALA A 95 12.05 5.23 4.57
N ARG A 96 11.80 6.55 4.63
CA ARG A 96 12.46 7.55 3.76
C ARG A 96 13.99 7.60 3.89
N MET A 97 14.56 7.12 4.99
CA MET A 97 16.02 7.07 5.16
C MET A 97 16.67 5.96 4.31
N TRP A 98 15.89 4.96 3.92
CA TRP A 98 16.38 3.74 3.24
C TRP A 98 15.82 3.60 1.83
N PHE A 99 14.59 4.09 1.60
CA PHE A 99 13.88 3.96 0.35
C PHE A 99 13.60 5.32 -0.26
N ARG A 100 13.75 5.41 -1.59
CA ARG A 100 13.35 6.58 -2.37
C ARG A 100 11.83 6.56 -2.55
N LEU A 101 11.09 6.91 -1.50
CA LEU A 101 9.63 6.94 -1.52
C LEU A 101 9.13 7.97 -2.54
N ARG A 102 8.08 7.62 -3.27
CA ARG A 102 7.43 8.47 -4.27
C ARG A 102 6.12 9.03 -3.71
N LYS A 103 5.68 10.17 -4.25
CA LYS A 103 4.36 10.72 -3.95
C LYS A 103 3.31 9.90 -4.71
N ALA A 104 2.28 9.43 -4.00
CA ALA A 104 1.16 8.76 -4.63
C ALA A 104 0.38 9.71 -5.57
N PRO A 105 -0.04 9.24 -6.76
CA PRO A 105 -1.03 9.93 -7.57
C PRO A 105 -2.38 9.97 -6.84
N ARG A 106 -3.33 10.73 -7.37
CA ARG A 106 -4.70 10.81 -6.87
C ARG A 106 -5.65 10.25 -7.93
N HIS A 107 -6.68 9.54 -7.48
CA HIS A 107 -7.78 9.14 -8.34
C HIS A 107 -8.70 10.35 -8.60
N ASP A 108 -9.23 10.45 -9.82
CA ASP A 108 -10.26 11.44 -10.16
C ASP A 108 -11.65 10.77 -10.13
N PHE A 109 -12.34 10.91 -9.00
CA PHE A 109 -13.69 10.37 -8.82
C PHE A 109 -14.76 11.08 -9.66
N ALA A 110 -14.46 12.24 -10.28
CA ALA A 110 -15.40 12.95 -11.15
C ALA A 110 -15.37 12.45 -12.60
N ALA A 111 -14.38 11.64 -12.97
CA ALA A 111 -14.19 11.11 -14.32
C ALA A 111 -14.87 9.75 -14.58
N ALA A 112 -15.61 9.22 -13.59
CA ALA A 112 -16.27 7.90 -13.62
C ALA A 112 -17.74 7.96 -14.04
#